data_AF-B8CTM0-F1
#
_entry.id   AF-B8CTM0-F1
#
_cell.length_a   1.000
_cell.length_b   1.000
_cell.length_c   1.000
_cell.angle_alpha   90.00
_cell.angle_beta   90.00
_cell.angle_gamma   90.00
#
_symmetry.space_group_name_H-M   'P 1'
#
loop_
_entity.id
_entity.type
_entity.pdbx_description
1 polymer ?
#
loop_
_entity_poly.entity_id
_entity_poly.type
_entity_poly.pdbx_seq_one_letter_code
_entity_poly.pdbx_strand_id
1 'polypeptide(L)'
;MKNTSLIIITLGLLQISLSSEASNREKLCQTTVDCSIGNTLVTSEDAGKIYLDGAYTGLSTPNMLNLSEGEHLISVGTDAKRQYLRREVTYKNQPLEIHLNQDNLATPKVWKALFVGVPTSQGQTELGQCNTSFSKADLDDGFEFFKHNLKQHIEPFSYNTVKWQVERRDLNAPAVLSHNPKNDWFTLEPEQGLAQLSDIKPGQYDTIFYFWREQQQDCSFKSPYFGLAWLEPMSEETNKTGYVTVKFNPEEIGVKGRIDQYLNDDPGVWTHEWLHVVIEQFYPQRGVNTPIAPKDKLILHSAQAYGYQYPWVDWYQDLISGQVALGKGFAGIGPEALLNCSIAQSAVNNCAAK
;
A
#
# COMPACT_ATOMS: atom_id res chain seq x y z
N MET A 1 52.24 7.32 83.64
CA MET A 1 51.90 6.22 82.71
C MET A 1 50.46 5.81 82.93
N LYS A 2 49.53 6.27 82.06
CA LYS A 2 48.23 5.64 81.82
C LYS A 2 47.69 6.18 80.49
N ASN A 3 47.35 5.24 79.61
CA ASN A 3 47.10 5.39 78.18
C ASN A 3 45.83 6.19 77.88
N THR A 4 45.91 7.05 76.87
CA THR A 4 44.75 7.65 76.20
C THR A 4 44.57 6.92 74.88
N SER A 5 43.53 6.10 74.77
CA SER A 5 43.13 5.43 73.54
C SER A 5 42.49 6.42 72.59
N LEU A 6 43.04 6.54 71.38
CA LEU A 6 42.51 7.32 70.28
C LEU A 6 41.61 6.41 69.43
N ILE A 7 40.32 6.71 69.37
CA ILE A 7 39.34 6.05 68.48
C ILE A 7 39.36 6.82 67.15
N ILE A 8 39.80 6.16 66.07
CA ILE A 8 39.70 6.67 64.71
C ILE A 8 38.40 6.11 64.11
N ILE A 9 37.43 6.98 63.87
CA ILE A 9 36.20 6.68 63.13
C ILE A 9 36.49 6.91 61.65
N THR A 10 36.56 5.83 60.87
CA THR A 10 36.70 5.89 59.42
C THR A 10 35.34 6.18 58.80
N LEU A 11 35.12 7.42 58.35
CA LEU A 11 33.96 7.80 57.55
C LEU A 11 34.12 7.19 56.14
N GLY A 12 33.34 6.15 55.85
CA GLY A 12 33.20 5.61 54.50
C GLY A 12 32.37 6.58 53.64
N LEU A 13 33.04 7.28 52.72
CA LEU A 13 32.39 8.03 51.65
C LEU A 13 31.79 7.05 50.65
N LEU A 14 30.46 6.90 50.71
CA LEU A 14 29.66 6.25 49.68
C LEU A 14 29.62 7.19 48.46
N GLN A 15 30.53 6.99 47.50
CA GLN A 15 30.42 7.63 46.19
C GLN A 15 29.29 6.97 45.41
N ILE A 16 28.14 7.64 45.36
CA ILE A 16 27.02 7.28 44.50
C ILE A 16 27.41 7.65 43.06
N SER A 17 27.62 6.65 42.22
CA SER A 17 27.95 6.80 40.80
C SER A 17 26.72 7.21 39.98
N LEU A 18 26.41 8.50 39.98
CA LEU A 18 25.40 9.14 39.11
C LEU A 18 25.98 9.67 37.78
N SER A 19 27.27 9.42 37.48
CA SER A 19 27.97 10.06 36.35
C SER A 19 28.05 9.24 35.05
N SER A 20 27.60 7.97 35.02
CA SER A 20 27.74 7.12 33.82
C SER A 20 26.61 7.29 32.80
N GLU A 21 25.39 7.64 33.23
CA GLU A 21 24.24 7.75 32.31
C GLU A 21 24.27 9.03 31.47
N ALA A 22 24.66 10.16 32.06
CA ALA A 22 24.80 11.44 31.33
C ALA A 22 25.89 11.38 30.26
N SER A 23 27.02 10.74 30.57
CA SER A 23 28.16 10.59 29.65
C SER A 23 27.85 9.71 28.43
N ASN A 24 26.98 8.69 28.59
CA ASN A 24 26.58 7.83 27.47
C ASN A 24 25.55 8.51 26.56
N ARG A 25 24.65 9.34 27.11
CA ARG A 25 23.70 10.13 26.31
C ARG A 25 24.41 11.15 25.41
N GLU A 26 25.38 11.90 25.93
CA GLU A 26 26.11 12.89 25.12
C GLU A 26 26.90 12.25 23.96
N LYS A 27 27.32 10.99 24.10
CA LYS A 27 28.09 10.27 23.08
C LYS A 27 27.22 9.72 21.93
N LEU A 28 25.92 9.49 22.19
CA LEU A 28 24.94 9.04 21.20
C LEU A 28 24.54 10.14 20.21
N CYS A 29 24.66 11.41 20.62
CA CYS A 29 23.99 12.52 19.94
C CYS A 29 24.94 13.21 18.95
N GLN A 30 24.63 13.09 17.67
CA GLN A 30 25.24 13.91 16.62
C GLN A 30 24.73 15.37 16.76
N THR A 31 25.48 16.35 16.26
CA THR A 31 25.18 17.80 16.38
C THR A 31 23.83 18.24 15.78
N THR A 32 23.10 17.34 15.12
CA THR A 32 21.87 17.59 14.38
C THR A 32 20.60 17.06 15.06
N VAL A 33 20.70 16.33 16.18
CA VAL A 33 19.56 15.69 16.85
C VAL A 33 19.45 16.18 18.29
N ASP A 34 18.28 16.70 18.68
CA ASP A 34 17.98 17.02 20.08
C ASP A 34 17.68 15.73 20.86
N CYS A 35 18.56 15.36 21.78
CA CYS A 35 18.42 14.16 22.59
C CYS A 35 17.63 14.36 23.89
N SER A 36 17.13 15.57 24.14
CA SER A 36 16.26 15.84 25.29
C SER A 36 14.82 15.37 25.09
N ILE A 37 14.41 15.16 23.83
CA ILE A 37 13.03 14.87 23.45
C ILE A 37 12.70 13.38 23.34
N GLY A 38 13.66 12.47 23.58
CA GLY A 38 13.44 11.03 23.44
C GLY A 38 14.34 10.14 24.29
N ASN A 39 14.11 8.83 24.17
CA ASN A 39 14.90 7.79 24.83
C ASN A 39 15.55 6.79 23.86
N THR A 40 15.22 6.85 22.57
CA THR A 40 15.78 5.96 21.55
C THR A 40 16.20 6.75 20.32
N LEU A 41 17.48 6.71 19.94
CA LEU A 41 17.97 7.29 18.70
C LEU A 41 17.80 6.29 17.55
N VAL A 42 17.12 6.70 16.48
CA VAL A 42 16.96 5.90 15.26
C VAL A 42 17.72 6.55 14.11
N THR A 43 18.63 5.79 13.52
CA THR A 43 19.43 6.16 12.35
C THR A 43 19.30 5.10 11.27
N SER A 44 19.66 5.45 10.04
CA SER A 44 19.69 4.54 8.90
C SER A 44 20.82 4.93 7.95
N GLU A 45 21.31 3.97 7.16
CA GLU A 45 22.32 4.24 6.12
C GLU A 45 21.88 5.33 5.13
N ASP A 46 20.58 5.39 4.84
CA ASP A 46 19.95 6.46 4.07
C ASP A 46 18.90 7.21 4.90
N ALA A 47 18.67 8.48 4.57
CA ALA A 47 17.54 9.25 5.09
C ALA A 47 16.21 8.55 4.75
N GLY A 48 15.26 8.57 5.68
CA GLY A 48 13.98 7.91 5.48
C GLY A 48 12.97 8.17 6.58
N LYS A 49 11.76 7.68 6.37
CA LYS A 49 10.60 7.86 7.24
C LYS A 49 10.58 6.81 8.33
N ILE A 50 10.43 7.23 9.60
CA ILE A 50 10.47 6.34 10.76
C ILE A 50 9.07 5.83 11.08
N TYR A 51 8.94 4.52 11.22
CA TYR A 51 7.74 3.81 11.63
C TYR A 51 7.96 3.12 12.99
N LEU A 52 6.96 3.22 13.87
CA LEU A 52 6.90 2.53 15.15
C LEU A 52 5.68 1.61 15.15
N ASP A 53 5.90 0.31 15.36
CA ASP A 53 4.84 -0.70 15.39
C ASP A 53 3.93 -0.64 14.14
N GLY A 54 4.55 -0.35 12.99
CA GLY A 54 3.92 -0.23 11.68
C GLY A 54 3.25 1.11 11.38
N ALA A 55 3.15 2.03 12.34
CA ALA A 55 2.58 3.36 12.14
C ALA A 55 3.67 4.40 11.84
N TYR A 56 3.45 5.27 10.85
CA TYR A 56 4.35 6.37 10.58
C TYR A 56 4.34 7.40 11.73
N THR A 57 5.53 7.81 12.16
CA THR A 57 5.71 8.68 13.33
C THR A 57 5.68 10.17 13.00
N GLY A 58 5.74 10.54 11.71
CA GLY A 58 5.96 11.92 11.29
C GLY A 58 7.43 12.35 11.28
N LEU A 59 8.35 11.48 11.71
CA LEU A 59 9.77 11.78 11.84
C LEU A 59 10.58 11.11 10.72
N SER A 60 11.74 11.67 10.43
CA SER A 60 12.72 11.12 9.48
C SER A 60 14.07 10.91 10.15
N THR A 61 14.83 9.90 9.72
CA THR A 61 16.18 9.62 10.23
C THR A 61 17.16 10.75 9.91
N PRO A 62 18.12 11.05 10.81
CA PRO A 62 18.19 10.57 12.20
C PRO A 62 17.18 11.29 13.11
N ASN A 63 16.55 10.58 14.05
CA ASN A 63 15.64 11.20 15.02
C ASN A 63 15.54 10.42 16.34
N MET A 64 15.00 11.09 17.36
CA MET A 64 14.70 10.48 18.65
C MET A 64 13.23 10.03 18.72
N LEU A 65 13.00 8.84 19.27
CA LEU A 65 11.69 8.33 19.65
C LEU A 65 11.55 8.23 21.17
N ASN A 66 10.30 8.27 21.63
CA ASN A 66 9.92 7.88 22.98
C ASN A 66 9.28 6.49 22.94
N LEU A 67 10.03 5.47 23.36
CA LEU A 67 9.53 4.12 23.49
C LEU A 67 9.05 3.85 24.92
N SER A 68 7.93 3.15 25.05
CA SER A 68 7.52 2.52 26.30
C SER A 68 8.36 1.27 26.58
N GLU A 69 8.39 0.81 27.83
CA GLU A 69 8.99 -0.50 28.15
C GLU A 69 8.19 -1.63 27.44
N GLY A 70 8.90 -2.52 26.77
CA GLY A 70 8.28 -3.62 26.01
C GLY A 70 8.96 -3.92 24.68
N GLU A 71 8.31 -4.77 23.90
CA GLU A 71 8.71 -5.12 22.53
C GLU A 71 8.14 -4.10 21.55
N HIS A 72 8.99 -3.67 20.62
CA HIS A 72 8.65 -2.71 19.57
C HIS A 72 9.26 -3.12 18.25
N LEU A 73 8.56 -2.81 17.16
CA LEU A 73 9.07 -2.89 15.81
C LEU A 73 9.46 -1.49 15.33
N ILE A 74 10.76 -1.26 15.15
CA ILE A 74 11.28 0.00 14.60
C ILE A 74 11.65 -0.22 13.14
N SER A 75 11.12 0.63 12.27
CA SER A 75 11.36 0.51 10.84
C SER A 75 11.62 1.85 10.17
N VAL A 76 12.31 1.83 9.03
CA VAL A 76 12.61 3.00 8.21
C VAL A 76 12.30 2.71 6.74
N GLY A 77 11.43 3.52 6.14
CA GLY A 77 11.25 3.59 4.70
C GLY A 77 12.23 4.59 4.09
N THR A 78 13.29 4.13 3.43
CA THR A 78 14.36 4.99 2.89
C THR A 78 13.87 5.82 1.70
N ASP A 79 14.21 7.10 1.65
CA ASP A 79 13.72 8.01 0.61
C ASP A 79 14.34 7.71 -0.77
N ALA A 80 15.67 7.54 -0.82
CA ALA A 80 16.38 7.39 -2.09
C ALA A 80 16.19 6.01 -2.75
N LYS A 81 16.39 4.93 -1.97
CA LYS A 81 16.33 3.56 -2.49
C LYS A 81 14.93 2.94 -2.43
N ARG A 82 13.97 3.63 -1.80
CA ARG A 82 12.62 3.13 -1.55
C ARG A 82 12.62 1.73 -0.93
N GLN A 83 13.54 1.44 -0.01
CA GLN A 83 13.63 0.20 0.74
C GLN A 83 12.93 0.34 2.09
N TYR A 84 12.48 -0.80 2.64
CA TYR A 84 11.90 -0.86 3.96
C TYR A 84 12.78 -1.70 4.89
N LEU A 85 13.42 -1.03 5.84
CA LEU A 85 14.31 -1.65 6.83
C LEU A 85 13.55 -1.81 8.14
N ARG A 86 13.66 -2.95 8.82
CA ARG A 86 12.91 -3.22 10.05
C ARG A 86 13.70 -4.02 11.06
N ARG A 87 13.49 -3.74 12.35
CA ARG A 87 14.12 -4.46 13.46
C ARG A 87 13.20 -4.49 14.68
N GLU A 88 13.01 -5.68 15.23
CA GLU A 88 12.38 -5.86 16.54
C GLU A 88 13.39 -5.54 17.65
N VAL A 89 12.95 -4.80 18.66
CA VAL A 89 13.74 -4.40 19.82
C VAL A 89 12.92 -4.54 21.09
N THR A 90 13.59 -4.89 22.19
CA THR A 90 12.99 -4.84 23.53
C THR A 90 13.58 -3.65 24.29
N TYR A 91 12.76 -2.62 24.54
CA TYR A 91 13.17 -1.46 25.33
C TYR A 91 13.00 -1.75 26.83
N LYS A 92 14.06 -1.50 27.62
CA LYS A 92 14.12 -1.77 29.07
C LYS A 92 14.47 -0.52 29.89
N ASN A 93 13.83 0.60 29.55
CA ASN A 93 14.00 1.89 30.24
C ASN A 93 15.45 2.40 30.31
N GLN A 94 16.24 2.14 29.26
CA GLN A 94 17.61 2.63 29.10
C GLN A 94 17.79 3.23 27.72
N PRO A 95 18.56 4.32 27.55
CA PRO A 95 18.82 4.91 26.24
C PRO A 95 19.29 3.86 25.23
N LEU A 96 18.64 3.83 24.07
CA LEU A 96 18.92 2.87 23.02
C LEU A 96 19.33 3.59 21.73
N GLU A 97 20.33 3.05 21.03
CA GLU A 97 20.68 3.45 19.67
C GLU A 97 20.31 2.32 18.71
N ILE A 98 19.53 2.65 17.69
CA ILE A 98 19.12 1.73 16.64
C ILE A 98 19.66 2.29 15.33
N HIS A 99 20.60 1.57 14.74
CA HIS A 99 21.04 1.80 13.38
C HIS A 99 20.43 0.72 12.48
N LEU A 100 19.68 1.14 11.46
CA LEU A 100 19.10 0.27 10.45
C LEU A 100 19.94 0.31 9.17
N ASN A 101 20.29 -0.86 8.66
CA ASN A 101 21.09 -1.01 7.44
C ASN A 101 20.53 -2.13 6.55
N GLN A 102 21.27 -2.51 5.52
CA GLN A 102 20.84 -3.55 4.59
C GLN A 102 20.60 -4.93 5.21
N ASP A 103 21.21 -5.27 6.35
CA ASP A 103 20.93 -6.52 7.08
C ASP A 103 19.52 -6.52 7.69
N ASN A 104 18.89 -5.35 7.80
CA ASN A 104 17.53 -5.16 8.28
C ASN A 104 16.49 -5.08 7.16
N LEU A 105 16.87 -5.32 5.90
CA LEU A 105 15.94 -5.25 4.78
C LEU A 105 14.79 -6.25 4.94
N ALA A 106 13.56 -5.75 4.92
CA ALA A 106 12.38 -6.61 4.92
C ALA A 106 12.31 -7.45 3.64
N THR A 107 12.03 -8.75 3.79
CA THR A 107 11.70 -9.59 2.63
C THR A 107 10.34 -9.17 2.09
N PRO A 108 10.23 -8.79 0.80
CA PRO A 108 8.98 -8.34 0.25
C PRO A 108 7.96 -9.47 0.18
N LYS A 109 6.67 -9.12 0.34
CA LYS A 109 5.58 -10.04 0.05
C LYS A 109 5.33 -10.07 -1.46
N VAL A 110 5.21 -11.27 -2.00
CA VAL A 110 4.76 -11.46 -3.38
C VAL A 110 3.24 -11.37 -3.44
N TRP A 111 2.75 -10.35 -4.15
CA TRP A 111 1.34 -10.19 -4.47
C TRP A 111 1.09 -10.70 -5.89
N LYS A 112 -0.04 -11.37 -6.11
CA LYS A 112 -0.39 -12.01 -7.37
C LYS A 112 -1.54 -11.28 -8.03
N ALA A 113 -1.31 -10.81 -9.25
CA ALA A 113 -2.38 -10.26 -10.09
C ALA A 113 -2.61 -11.14 -11.31
N LEU A 114 -3.87 -11.29 -11.70
CA LEU A 114 -4.24 -11.81 -13.01
C LEU A 114 -4.77 -10.68 -13.87
N PHE A 115 -4.09 -10.41 -14.98
CA PHE A 115 -4.63 -9.56 -16.04
C PHE A 115 -5.41 -10.43 -17.03
N VAL A 116 -6.67 -10.09 -17.23
CA VAL A 116 -7.59 -10.78 -18.12
C VAL A 116 -7.86 -9.89 -19.33
N GLY A 117 -7.22 -10.18 -20.46
CA GLY A 117 -7.55 -9.55 -21.72
C GLY A 117 -8.92 -10.03 -22.19
N VAL A 118 -9.80 -9.10 -22.58
CA VAL A 118 -11.12 -9.42 -23.14
C VAL A 118 -11.08 -9.06 -24.64
N PRO A 119 -10.81 -10.02 -25.54
CA PRO A 119 -10.68 -9.72 -26.97
C PRO A 119 -11.98 -9.24 -27.59
N THR A 120 -13.12 -9.66 -27.04
CA THR A 120 -14.45 -9.25 -27.52
C THR A 120 -15.38 -9.03 -26.35
N SER A 121 -16.01 -7.86 -26.32
CA SER A 121 -17.09 -7.54 -25.41
C SER A 121 -18.39 -7.40 -26.19
N GLN A 122 -19.48 -7.87 -25.60
CA GLN A 122 -20.81 -7.86 -26.20
C GLN A 122 -21.82 -7.30 -25.21
N GLY A 123 -22.76 -6.50 -25.69
CA GLY A 123 -23.82 -5.93 -24.86
C GLY A 123 -24.99 -5.43 -25.69
N GLN A 124 -26.09 -5.11 -25.01
CA GLN A 124 -27.26 -4.49 -25.61
C GLN A 124 -27.16 -2.97 -25.46
N THR A 125 -27.14 -2.25 -26.58
CA THR A 125 -27.18 -0.78 -26.62
C THR A 125 -28.55 -0.30 -27.13
N GLU A 126 -28.75 1.03 -27.18
CA GLU A 126 -29.93 1.62 -27.82
C GLU A 126 -30.05 1.27 -29.31
N LEU A 127 -28.94 1.02 -29.99
CA LEU A 127 -28.89 0.64 -31.41
C LEU A 127 -29.09 -0.87 -31.63
N GLY A 128 -29.25 -1.65 -30.56
CA GLY A 128 -29.32 -3.10 -30.59
C GLY A 128 -28.10 -3.77 -29.97
N GLN A 129 -28.03 -5.09 -30.15
CA GLN A 129 -26.89 -5.88 -29.71
C GLN A 129 -25.68 -5.58 -30.61
N CYS A 130 -24.56 -5.22 -29.99
CA CYS A 130 -23.31 -4.96 -30.71
C CYS A 130 -22.10 -5.49 -29.94
N ASN A 131 -20.93 -5.43 -30.56
CA ASN A 131 -19.68 -5.85 -29.97
C ASN A 131 -18.55 -4.82 -30.19
N THR A 132 -17.58 -4.86 -29.29
CA THR A 132 -16.30 -4.16 -29.41
C THR A 132 -15.19 -5.19 -29.29
N SER A 133 -14.03 -4.89 -29.88
CA SER A 133 -12.93 -5.84 -29.96
C SER A 133 -11.57 -5.19 -29.84
N PHE A 134 -10.67 -5.90 -29.16
CA PHE A 134 -9.24 -5.62 -29.17
C PHE A 134 -8.52 -6.65 -30.03
N SER A 135 -7.53 -6.18 -30.79
CA SER A 135 -6.55 -7.07 -31.38
C SER A 135 -5.63 -7.65 -30.29
N LYS A 136 -4.87 -8.68 -30.63
CA LYS A 136 -3.84 -9.21 -29.72
C LYS A 136 -2.81 -8.12 -29.33
N ALA A 137 -2.40 -7.29 -30.29
CA ALA A 137 -1.44 -6.22 -30.05
C ALA A 137 -2.00 -5.17 -29.07
N ASP A 138 -3.29 -4.82 -29.19
CA ASP A 138 -3.96 -3.93 -28.24
C ASP A 138 -3.94 -4.48 -26.81
N LEU A 139 -4.20 -5.79 -26.65
CA LEU A 139 -4.15 -6.45 -25.34
C LEU A 139 -2.71 -6.56 -24.81
N ASP A 140 -1.72 -6.74 -25.69
CA ASP A 140 -0.30 -6.73 -25.34
C ASP A 140 0.11 -5.34 -24.81
N ASP A 141 -0.28 -4.26 -25.48
CA ASP A 141 -0.04 -2.88 -25.03
C ASP A 141 -0.75 -2.58 -23.69
N GLY A 142 -2.02 -2.97 -23.54
CA GLY A 142 -2.76 -2.84 -22.28
C GLY A 142 -2.10 -3.59 -21.12
N PHE A 143 -1.55 -4.77 -21.37
CA PHE A 143 -0.84 -5.56 -20.37
C PHE A 143 0.50 -4.92 -19.94
N GLU A 144 1.26 -4.36 -20.89
CA GLU A 144 2.48 -3.62 -20.55
C GLU A 144 2.17 -2.35 -19.75
N PHE A 145 1.10 -1.63 -20.11
CA PHE A 145 0.64 -0.47 -19.36
C PHE A 145 0.27 -0.81 -17.91
N PHE A 146 -0.47 -1.91 -17.71
CA PHE A 146 -0.78 -2.43 -16.38
C PHE A 146 0.49 -2.73 -15.57
N LYS A 147 1.42 -3.52 -16.12
CA LYS A 147 2.68 -3.86 -15.45
C LYS A 147 3.54 -2.63 -15.14
N HIS A 148 3.56 -1.65 -16.04
CA HIS A 148 4.25 -0.39 -15.84
C HIS A 148 3.72 0.31 -14.57
N ASN A 149 2.41 0.44 -14.45
CA ASN A 149 1.77 1.07 -13.31
C ASN A 149 2.11 0.39 -11.98
N LEU A 150 2.03 -0.95 -11.92
CA LEU A 150 2.37 -1.71 -10.72
C LEU A 150 3.83 -1.44 -10.27
N LYS A 151 4.76 -1.43 -11.23
CA LYS A 151 6.20 -1.26 -10.98
C LYS A 151 6.60 0.18 -10.66
N GLN A 152 5.98 1.17 -11.30
CA GLN A 152 6.34 2.58 -11.12
C GLN A 152 5.64 3.23 -9.91
N HIS A 153 4.50 2.69 -9.50
CA HIS A 153 3.71 3.26 -8.40
C HIS A 153 3.65 2.33 -7.21
N ILE A 154 2.93 1.21 -7.29
CA ILE A 154 2.61 0.40 -6.10
C ILE A 154 3.88 -0.11 -5.39
N GLU A 155 4.82 -0.71 -6.12
CA GLU A 155 6.05 -1.24 -5.52
C GLU A 155 6.88 -0.14 -4.81
N PRO A 156 7.29 0.96 -5.46
CA PRO A 156 8.06 2.00 -4.76
C PRO A 156 7.26 2.76 -3.71
N PHE A 157 5.94 2.94 -3.88
CA PHE A 157 5.08 3.59 -2.88
C PHE A 157 4.98 2.76 -1.60
N SER A 158 5.07 1.43 -1.70
CA SER A 158 5.12 0.55 -0.54
C SER A 158 6.52 0.41 0.09
N TYR A 159 7.52 1.17 -0.38
CA TYR A 159 8.94 0.93 -0.07
C TYR A 159 9.41 -0.48 -0.47
N ASN A 160 8.92 -0.95 -1.62
CA ASN A 160 9.23 -2.24 -2.20
C ASN A 160 8.87 -3.44 -1.31
N THR A 161 8.03 -3.26 -0.28
CA THR A 161 7.48 -4.37 0.52
C THR A 161 6.49 -5.24 -0.25
N VAL A 162 5.96 -4.73 -1.36
CA VAL A 162 5.14 -5.45 -2.32
C VAL A 162 5.98 -5.73 -3.56
N LYS A 163 5.92 -6.98 -4.05
CA LYS A 163 6.43 -7.37 -5.36
C LYS A 163 5.35 -8.09 -6.15
N TRP A 164 5.10 -7.65 -7.37
CA TRP A 164 4.05 -8.25 -8.17
C TRP A 164 4.53 -9.45 -8.98
N GLN A 165 3.86 -10.57 -8.78
CA GLN A 165 3.81 -11.66 -9.75
C GLN A 165 2.54 -11.48 -10.59
N VAL A 166 2.72 -11.25 -11.88
CA VAL A 166 1.60 -11.00 -12.80
C VAL A 166 1.48 -12.14 -13.79
N GLU A 167 0.29 -12.71 -13.89
CA GLU A 167 -0.11 -13.61 -14.97
C GLU A 167 -1.04 -12.88 -15.94
N ARG A 168 -1.02 -13.30 -17.22
CA ARG A 168 -2.01 -12.87 -18.20
C ARG A 168 -2.77 -14.07 -18.75
N ARG A 169 -4.08 -13.90 -18.89
CA ARG A 169 -4.97 -14.78 -19.64
C ARG A 169 -5.83 -13.92 -20.56
N ASP A 170 -6.08 -14.39 -21.77
CA ASP A 170 -7.06 -13.75 -22.66
C ASP A 170 -8.30 -14.67 -22.73
N LEU A 171 -9.50 -14.08 -22.67
CA LEU A 171 -10.74 -14.86 -22.80
C LEU A 171 -10.87 -15.41 -24.22
N ASN A 172 -11.32 -16.66 -24.32
CA ASN A 172 -11.52 -17.33 -25.62
C ASN A 172 -12.94 -17.15 -26.17
N ALA A 173 -13.87 -16.68 -25.34
CA ALA A 173 -15.25 -16.37 -25.71
C ALA A 173 -15.54 -14.88 -25.47
N PRO A 174 -16.53 -14.30 -26.17
CA PRO A 174 -16.98 -12.95 -25.89
C PRO A 174 -17.46 -12.80 -24.44
N ALA A 175 -17.05 -11.73 -23.78
CA ALA A 175 -17.59 -11.37 -22.47
C ALA A 175 -18.89 -10.57 -22.65
N VAL A 176 -19.96 -11.02 -22.00
CA VAL A 176 -21.24 -10.31 -22.01
C VAL A 176 -21.25 -9.27 -20.90
N LEU A 177 -21.44 -8.01 -21.27
CA LEU A 177 -21.56 -6.89 -20.35
C LEU A 177 -23.00 -6.79 -19.83
N SER A 178 -23.12 -6.55 -18.53
CA SER A 178 -24.37 -6.20 -17.87
C SER A 178 -24.64 -4.70 -18.06
N HIS A 179 -25.89 -4.35 -18.37
CA HIS A 179 -26.35 -2.96 -18.39
C HIS A 179 -27.22 -2.70 -17.16
N ASN A 180 -26.85 -1.71 -16.36
CA ASN A 180 -27.65 -1.30 -15.22
C ASN A 180 -28.51 -0.08 -15.60
N PRO A 181 -29.84 -0.23 -15.77
CA PRO A 181 -30.69 0.86 -16.24
C PRO A 181 -30.88 1.98 -15.22
N LYS A 182 -30.46 1.80 -13.96
CA LYS A 182 -30.60 2.85 -12.93
C LYS A 182 -29.53 3.93 -13.04
N ASN A 183 -28.33 3.56 -13.48
CA ASN A 183 -27.18 4.46 -13.60
C ASN A 183 -26.60 4.50 -15.02
N ASP A 184 -27.13 3.69 -15.94
CA ASP A 184 -26.71 3.56 -17.33
C ASP A 184 -25.28 3.01 -17.48
N TRP A 185 -24.84 2.17 -16.53
CA TRP A 185 -23.48 1.62 -16.55
C TRP A 185 -23.43 0.27 -17.27
N PHE A 186 -22.35 0.06 -18.02
CA PHE A 186 -22.00 -1.21 -18.64
C PHE A 186 -20.81 -1.82 -17.93
N THR A 187 -21.00 -2.97 -17.32
CA THR A 187 -20.02 -3.61 -16.43
C THR A 187 -19.83 -5.07 -16.81
N LEU A 188 -18.61 -5.58 -16.66
CA LEU A 188 -18.38 -7.03 -16.60
C LEU A 188 -18.41 -7.41 -15.11
N GLU A 189 -19.55 -7.92 -14.63
CA GLU A 189 -19.72 -8.27 -13.21
C GLU A 189 -18.91 -9.51 -12.84
N PRO A 190 -18.54 -9.67 -11.55
CA PRO A 190 -17.83 -10.85 -11.05
C PRO A 190 -18.45 -12.18 -11.47
N GLU A 191 -19.77 -12.30 -11.41
CA GLU A 191 -20.48 -13.53 -11.79
C GLU A 191 -20.16 -13.93 -13.24
N GLN A 192 -20.22 -12.98 -14.19
CA GLN A 192 -19.97 -13.28 -15.60
C GLN A 192 -18.48 -13.38 -15.93
N GLY A 193 -17.63 -12.55 -15.32
CA GLY A 193 -16.18 -12.59 -15.51
C GLY A 193 -15.60 -13.90 -14.97
N LEU A 194 -15.83 -14.19 -13.69
CA LEU A 194 -15.25 -15.34 -13.00
C LEU A 194 -15.79 -16.69 -13.51
N ALA A 195 -17.02 -16.74 -14.04
CA ALA A 195 -17.53 -17.94 -14.69
C ALA A 195 -16.67 -18.40 -15.88
N GLN A 196 -15.98 -17.47 -16.55
CA GLN A 196 -15.06 -17.78 -17.65
C GLN A 196 -13.67 -18.21 -17.16
N LEU A 197 -13.41 -18.11 -15.85
CA LEU A 197 -12.18 -18.49 -15.18
C LEU A 197 -12.45 -19.52 -14.08
N SER A 198 -13.24 -20.55 -14.41
CA SER A 198 -13.74 -21.54 -13.45
C SER A 198 -12.66 -22.38 -12.75
N ASP A 199 -11.43 -22.34 -13.23
CA ASP A 199 -10.27 -22.99 -12.62
C ASP A 199 -9.65 -22.17 -11.47
N ILE A 200 -10.00 -20.88 -11.35
CA ILE A 200 -9.47 -20.01 -10.31
C ILE A 200 -10.10 -20.32 -8.95
N LYS A 201 -9.24 -20.48 -7.95
CA LYS A 201 -9.63 -20.76 -6.57
C LYS A 201 -9.33 -19.56 -5.66
N PRO A 202 -10.10 -19.39 -4.56
CA PRO A 202 -9.73 -18.48 -3.48
C PRO A 202 -8.26 -18.63 -3.09
N GLY A 203 -7.57 -17.49 -2.96
CA GLY A 203 -6.16 -17.45 -2.58
C GLY A 203 -5.15 -17.64 -3.71
N GLN A 204 -5.59 -17.82 -4.95
CA GLN A 204 -4.67 -17.90 -6.09
C GLN A 204 -4.14 -16.52 -6.52
N TYR A 205 -5.00 -15.50 -6.48
CA TYR A 205 -4.68 -14.11 -6.84
C TYR A 205 -5.19 -13.15 -5.78
N ASP A 206 -4.45 -12.07 -5.56
CA ASP A 206 -4.87 -10.95 -4.74
C ASP A 206 -5.89 -10.08 -5.47
N THR A 207 -5.74 -9.92 -6.79
CA THR A 207 -6.67 -9.16 -7.62
C THR A 207 -6.68 -9.66 -9.06
N ILE A 208 -7.88 -9.72 -9.65
CA ILE A 208 -8.11 -10.01 -11.06
C ILE A 208 -8.61 -8.73 -11.74
N PHE A 209 -7.94 -8.35 -12.82
CA PHE A 209 -8.26 -7.17 -13.63
C PHE A 209 -8.75 -7.60 -15.00
N TYR A 210 -9.96 -7.20 -15.38
CA TYR A 210 -10.47 -7.40 -16.74
C TYR A 210 -10.24 -6.14 -17.56
N PHE A 211 -9.68 -6.28 -18.76
CA PHE A 211 -9.41 -5.17 -19.66
C PHE A 211 -10.18 -5.35 -20.97
N TRP A 212 -11.16 -4.47 -21.20
CA TRP A 212 -12.09 -4.59 -22.31
C TRP A 212 -12.33 -3.25 -23.01
N ARG A 213 -12.79 -3.31 -24.27
CA ARG A 213 -12.91 -2.13 -25.14
C ARG A 213 -14.26 -1.44 -24.92
N GLU A 214 -14.23 -0.16 -24.57
CA GLU A 214 -15.45 0.63 -24.34
C GLU A 214 -16.21 0.93 -25.64
N GLN A 215 -15.50 1.33 -26.69
CA GLN A 215 -16.12 1.83 -27.92
C GLN A 215 -15.38 1.37 -29.18
N GLN A 216 -16.15 1.04 -30.21
CA GLN A 216 -15.67 0.75 -31.56
C GLN A 216 -16.76 1.10 -32.57
N GLN A 217 -16.46 2.03 -33.49
CA GLN A 217 -17.43 2.52 -34.47
C GLN A 217 -18.71 2.99 -33.76
N ASP A 218 -19.88 2.54 -34.22
CA ASP A 218 -21.19 2.89 -33.65
C ASP A 218 -21.52 2.11 -32.37
N CYS A 219 -20.73 1.10 -31.99
CA CYS A 219 -20.92 0.35 -30.75
C CYS A 219 -20.22 1.05 -29.58
N SER A 220 -20.98 1.42 -28.55
CA SER A 220 -20.49 2.15 -27.39
C SER A 220 -21.11 1.63 -26.10
N PHE A 221 -20.24 1.27 -25.15
CA PHE A 221 -20.59 0.86 -23.79
C PHE A 221 -20.15 1.92 -22.79
N LYS A 222 -20.50 3.19 -23.08
CA LYS A 222 -20.00 4.33 -22.31
C LYS A 222 -20.45 4.26 -20.86
N SER A 223 -19.53 4.52 -19.93
CA SER A 223 -19.84 4.63 -18.49
C SER A 223 -18.90 5.63 -17.82
N PRO A 224 -19.28 6.26 -16.69
CA PRO A 224 -18.53 7.37 -16.10
C PRO A 224 -17.38 6.90 -15.20
N TYR A 225 -16.58 5.94 -15.67
CA TYR A 225 -15.43 5.41 -14.93
C TYR A 225 -14.32 4.93 -15.88
N PHE A 226 -13.08 4.83 -15.41
CA PHE A 226 -12.02 4.12 -16.14
C PHE A 226 -12.06 2.63 -15.79
N GLY A 227 -11.92 2.32 -14.49
CA GLY A 227 -12.24 1.03 -13.93
C GLY A 227 -13.32 1.11 -12.87
N LEU A 228 -13.82 -0.07 -12.52
CA LEU A 228 -14.73 -0.25 -11.41
C LEU A 228 -14.24 -1.45 -10.60
N ALA A 229 -13.96 -1.20 -9.33
CA ALA A 229 -13.49 -2.20 -8.38
C ALA A 229 -14.61 -2.61 -7.42
N TRP A 230 -14.63 -3.89 -7.06
CA TRP A 230 -15.50 -4.39 -6.00
C TRP A 230 -14.82 -4.20 -4.66
N LEU A 231 -15.54 -3.54 -3.74
CA LEU A 231 -14.98 -3.07 -2.47
C LEU A 231 -14.84 -4.18 -1.43
N GLU A 232 -15.49 -5.33 -1.66
CA GLU A 232 -15.52 -6.48 -0.75
C GLU A 232 -14.82 -7.69 -1.38
N PRO A 233 -13.47 -7.71 -1.44
CA PRO A 233 -12.71 -8.80 -2.07
C PRO A 233 -12.78 -10.13 -1.31
N MET A 234 -13.45 -10.17 -0.16
CA MET A 234 -13.62 -11.36 0.66
C MET A 234 -15.04 -11.94 0.58
N SER A 235 -15.91 -11.35 -0.25
CA SER A 235 -17.28 -11.83 -0.44
C SER A 235 -17.32 -13.10 -1.30
N GLU A 236 -18.43 -13.83 -1.22
CA GLU A 236 -18.67 -14.98 -2.12
C GLU A 236 -18.88 -14.52 -3.57
N GLU A 237 -19.44 -13.32 -3.78
CA GLU A 237 -19.63 -12.72 -5.12
C GLU A 237 -18.32 -12.58 -5.88
N THR A 238 -17.25 -12.16 -5.19
CA THR A 238 -15.92 -11.97 -5.78
C THR A 238 -15.07 -13.24 -5.71
N ASN A 239 -15.62 -14.37 -5.25
CA ASN A 239 -14.87 -15.62 -5.01
C ASN A 239 -13.60 -15.40 -4.16
N LYS A 240 -13.68 -14.49 -3.17
CA LYS A 240 -12.59 -14.17 -2.24
C LYS A 240 -11.29 -13.73 -2.95
N THR A 241 -11.41 -12.90 -3.99
CA THR A 241 -10.30 -12.20 -4.62
C THR A 241 -10.68 -10.74 -4.90
N GLY A 242 -9.69 -9.87 -5.05
CA GLY A 242 -9.93 -8.55 -5.62
C GLY A 242 -10.48 -8.66 -7.04
N TYR A 243 -11.47 -7.84 -7.37
CA TYR A 243 -12.05 -7.83 -8.71
C TYR A 243 -12.15 -6.41 -9.23
N VAL A 244 -11.58 -6.19 -10.42
CA VAL A 244 -11.60 -4.90 -11.11
C VAL A 244 -11.98 -5.13 -12.57
N THR A 245 -12.93 -4.35 -13.07
CA THR A 245 -13.25 -4.29 -14.50
C THR A 245 -12.82 -2.94 -15.05
N VAL A 246 -11.98 -2.94 -16.09
CA VAL A 246 -11.44 -1.75 -16.73
C VAL A 246 -11.96 -1.67 -18.16
N LYS A 247 -12.66 -0.58 -18.43
CA LYS A 247 -13.06 -0.24 -19.79
C LYS A 247 -12.07 0.76 -20.37
N PHE A 248 -11.66 0.51 -21.60
CA PHE A 248 -10.66 1.32 -22.26
C PHE A 248 -11.16 1.80 -23.62
N ASN A 249 -11.22 3.12 -23.78
CA ASN A 249 -11.55 3.74 -25.05
C ASN A 249 -10.28 4.24 -25.72
N PRO A 250 -9.80 3.59 -26.79
CA PRO A 250 -8.62 4.08 -27.53
C PRO A 250 -8.87 5.38 -28.29
N GLU A 251 -10.13 5.82 -28.43
CA GLU A 251 -10.53 6.93 -29.28
C GLU A 251 -9.97 6.78 -30.71
N GLU A 252 -9.81 7.88 -31.45
CA GLU A 252 -9.22 7.89 -32.79
C GLU A 252 -7.68 7.77 -32.78
N ILE A 253 -7.05 7.93 -31.61
CA ILE A 253 -5.59 7.92 -31.45
C ILE A 253 -5.01 6.51 -31.24
N GLY A 254 -5.86 5.50 -31.09
CA GLY A 254 -5.46 4.11 -30.90
C GLY A 254 -5.01 3.79 -29.46
N VAL A 255 -4.84 2.50 -29.16
CA VAL A 255 -4.55 2.03 -27.80
C VAL A 255 -3.24 2.61 -27.27
N LYS A 256 -2.17 2.55 -28.05
CA LYS A 256 -0.87 3.11 -27.67
C LYS A 256 -0.93 4.62 -27.41
N GLY A 257 -1.55 5.38 -28.31
CA GLY A 257 -1.69 6.83 -28.15
C GLY A 257 -2.49 7.19 -26.90
N ARG A 258 -3.54 6.43 -26.59
CA ARG A 258 -4.33 6.62 -25.38
C ARG A 258 -3.56 6.24 -24.11
N ILE A 259 -2.75 5.17 -24.14
CA ILE A 259 -1.86 4.81 -23.02
C ILE A 259 -0.85 5.94 -22.76
N ASP A 260 -0.23 6.46 -23.81
CA ASP A 260 0.72 7.58 -23.69
C ASP A 260 0.05 8.82 -23.08
N GLN A 261 -1.22 9.09 -23.41
CA GLN A 261 -2.00 10.13 -22.76
C GLN A 261 -2.19 9.86 -21.26
N TYR A 262 -2.63 8.65 -20.87
CA TYR A 262 -2.77 8.31 -19.45
C TYR A 262 -1.46 8.43 -18.70
N LEU A 263 -0.34 7.99 -19.26
CA LEU A 263 0.97 8.10 -18.61
C LEU A 263 1.40 9.56 -18.36
N ASN A 264 0.86 10.53 -19.10
CA ASN A 264 1.13 11.95 -18.90
C ASN A 264 0.09 12.61 -17.97
N ASP A 265 -1.19 12.31 -18.18
CA ASP A 265 -2.30 13.04 -17.55
C ASP A 265 -2.77 12.39 -16.24
N ASP A 266 -2.78 11.06 -16.17
CA ASP A 266 -3.21 10.26 -15.01
C ASP A 266 -2.40 8.95 -14.90
N PRO A 267 -1.11 9.05 -14.55
CA PRO A 267 -0.22 7.90 -14.60
C PRO A 267 -0.60 6.83 -13.59
N GLY A 268 -1.36 7.17 -12.53
CA GLY A 268 -1.72 6.28 -11.43
C GLY A 268 -3.05 5.54 -11.62
N VAL A 269 -3.63 5.52 -12.80
CA VAL A 269 -5.01 5.03 -13.01
C VAL A 269 -5.22 3.56 -12.60
N TRP A 270 -4.23 2.67 -12.80
CA TRP A 270 -4.36 1.27 -12.32
C TRP A 270 -4.16 1.15 -10.81
N THR A 271 -3.29 1.99 -10.24
CA THR A 271 -3.11 2.10 -8.79
C THR A 271 -4.39 2.57 -8.12
N HIS A 272 -5.13 3.49 -8.76
CA HIS A 272 -6.45 3.93 -8.31
C HIS A 272 -7.41 2.74 -8.17
N GLU A 273 -7.57 1.96 -9.23
CA GLU A 273 -8.52 0.84 -9.20
C GLU A 273 -8.11 -0.26 -8.21
N TRP A 274 -6.81 -0.56 -8.11
CA TRP A 274 -6.32 -1.49 -7.08
C TRP A 274 -6.58 -0.96 -5.67
N LEU A 275 -6.39 0.34 -5.43
CA LEU A 275 -6.62 0.95 -4.12
C LEU A 275 -8.07 0.78 -3.68
N HIS A 276 -9.06 0.93 -4.57
CA HIS A 276 -10.46 0.67 -4.22
C HIS A 276 -10.69 -0.73 -3.63
N VAL A 277 -9.97 -1.73 -4.14
CA VAL A 277 -10.06 -3.10 -3.61
C VAL A 277 -9.52 -3.21 -2.18
N VAL A 278 -8.40 -2.54 -1.89
CA VAL A 278 -7.67 -2.74 -0.62
C VAL A 278 -8.01 -1.73 0.48
N ILE A 279 -8.26 -0.46 0.13
CA ILE A 279 -8.38 0.63 1.11
C ILE A 279 -9.82 0.81 1.62
N GLU A 280 -10.83 0.50 0.80
CA GLU A 280 -12.22 0.85 1.13
C GLU A 280 -12.79 -0.04 2.24
N GLN A 281 -12.51 -1.34 2.19
CA GLN A 281 -12.97 -2.27 3.22
C GLN A 281 -11.92 -3.27 3.71
N PHE A 282 -11.08 -3.83 2.82
CA PHE A 282 -10.17 -4.92 3.20
C PHE A 282 -9.24 -4.55 4.36
N TYR A 283 -8.44 -3.49 4.24
CA TYR A 283 -7.56 -3.06 5.33
C TYR A 283 -8.29 -2.43 6.53
N PRO A 284 -9.35 -1.61 6.35
CA PRO A 284 -10.19 -1.16 7.46
C PRO A 284 -10.75 -2.29 8.33
N GLN A 285 -11.30 -3.35 7.72
CA GLN A 285 -11.82 -4.53 8.45
C GLN A 285 -10.73 -5.29 9.20
N ARG A 286 -9.47 -5.15 8.75
CA ARG A 286 -8.29 -5.68 9.43
C ARG A 286 -7.74 -4.73 10.50
N GLY A 287 -8.45 -3.65 10.81
CA GLY A 287 -8.08 -2.69 11.86
C GLY A 287 -6.92 -1.79 11.51
N VAL A 288 -6.62 -1.61 10.22
CA VAL A 288 -5.67 -0.59 9.76
C VAL A 288 -6.32 0.78 9.89
N ASN A 289 -5.59 1.74 10.44
CA ASN A 289 -6.05 3.12 10.54
C ASN A 289 -6.05 3.78 9.16
N THR A 290 -7.22 4.11 8.62
CA THR A 290 -7.38 4.68 7.28
C THR A 290 -7.94 6.09 7.35
N PRO A 291 -7.76 6.92 6.30
CA PRO A 291 -8.36 8.24 6.25
C PRO A 291 -9.89 8.19 6.39
N ILE A 292 -10.44 9.20 7.05
CA ILE A 292 -11.89 9.35 7.21
C ILE A 292 -12.45 9.91 5.91
N ALA A 293 -13.36 9.17 5.28
CA ALA A 293 -14.09 9.64 4.11
C ALA A 293 -15.22 10.60 4.52
N PRO A 294 -15.51 11.65 3.73
CA PRO A 294 -16.74 12.41 3.86
C PRO A 294 -17.97 11.51 3.75
N LYS A 295 -19.11 11.96 4.27
CA LYS A 295 -20.37 11.22 4.20
C LYS A 295 -20.69 10.87 2.74
N ASP A 296 -21.08 9.61 2.50
CA ASP A 296 -21.47 9.09 1.18
C ASP A 296 -20.35 9.16 0.12
N LYS A 297 -19.08 9.15 0.55
CA LYS A 297 -17.88 9.11 -0.31
C LYS A 297 -16.99 7.91 0.04
N LEU A 298 -16.19 7.51 -0.94
CA LEU A 298 -15.15 6.49 -0.80
C LEU A 298 -13.87 7.11 -0.22
N ILE A 299 -13.09 6.33 0.52
CA ILE A 299 -11.82 6.74 1.13
C ILE A 299 -10.88 7.22 0.02
N LEU A 300 -10.73 6.46 -1.07
CA LEU A 300 -9.83 6.80 -2.15
C LEU A 300 -10.17 8.15 -2.80
N HIS A 301 -11.47 8.50 -2.90
CA HIS A 301 -11.94 9.75 -3.50
C HIS A 301 -11.92 10.94 -2.54
N SER A 302 -11.36 10.77 -1.34
CA SER A 302 -11.24 11.83 -0.34
C SER A 302 -10.00 12.70 -0.51
N ALA A 303 -9.16 12.43 -1.51
CA ALA A 303 -7.88 13.11 -1.75
C ALA A 303 -7.92 14.65 -1.60
N GLN A 304 -8.91 15.30 -2.22
CA GLN A 304 -9.08 16.75 -2.16
C GLN A 304 -9.40 17.27 -0.75
N ALA A 305 -10.14 16.50 0.06
CA ALA A 305 -10.43 16.86 1.45
C ALA A 305 -9.17 16.86 2.33
N TYR A 306 -8.12 16.14 1.89
CA TYR A 306 -6.79 16.13 2.50
C TYR A 306 -5.78 17.03 1.77
N GLY A 307 -6.23 17.86 0.82
CA GLY A 307 -5.40 18.85 0.12
C GLY A 307 -4.65 18.35 -1.12
N TYR A 308 -4.80 17.09 -1.51
CA TYR A 308 -4.11 16.52 -2.66
C TYR A 308 -4.77 16.94 -3.98
N GLN A 309 -3.94 17.12 -5.01
CA GLN A 309 -4.35 17.53 -6.35
C GLN A 309 -4.31 16.36 -7.34
N TYR A 310 -5.24 16.36 -8.29
CA TYR A 310 -5.24 15.38 -9.39
C TYR A 310 -3.95 15.53 -10.21
N PRO A 311 -3.28 14.45 -10.66
CA PRO A 311 -3.71 13.04 -10.75
C PRO A 311 -3.60 12.18 -9.47
N TRP A 312 -3.53 12.77 -8.28
CA TRP A 312 -3.57 12.06 -6.99
C TRP A 312 -2.45 11.03 -6.78
N VAL A 313 -1.37 11.09 -7.55
CA VAL A 313 -0.22 10.18 -7.40
C VAL A 313 0.38 10.27 -6.00
N ASP A 314 0.57 11.48 -5.49
CA ASP A 314 1.06 11.71 -4.11
C ASP A 314 0.07 11.17 -3.06
N TRP A 315 -1.24 11.29 -3.33
CA TRP A 315 -2.27 10.71 -2.46
C TRP A 315 -2.17 9.17 -2.43
N TYR A 316 -1.96 8.53 -3.58
CA TYR A 316 -1.75 7.09 -3.66
C TYR A 316 -0.48 6.67 -2.92
N GLN A 317 0.61 7.44 -3.09
CA GLN A 317 1.86 7.19 -2.39
C GLN A 317 1.66 7.24 -0.87
N ASP A 318 1.01 8.28 -0.37
CA ASP A 318 0.83 8.49 1.07
C ASP A 318 -0.20 7.53 1.65
N LEU A 319 -1.24 7.14 0.90
CA LEU A 319 -2.15 6.06 1.28
C LEU A 319 -1.41 4.73 1.44
N ILE A 320 -0.62 4.33 0.45
CA ILE A 320 0.09 3.03 0.45
C ILE A 320 1.16 3.01 1.55
N SER A 321 1.89 4.12 1.71
CA SER A 321 2.95 4.25 2.70
C SER A 321 2.48 4.58 4.11
N GLY A 322 1.19 4.85 4.33
CA GLY A 322 0.62 5.15 5.65
C GLY A 322 0.97 6.55 6.17
N GLN A 323 1.15 7.52 5.26
CA GLN A 323 1.66 8.86 5.55
C GLN A 323 0.59 9.96 5.39
N VAL A 324 -0.69 9.61 5.20
CA VAL A 324 -1.76 10.61 5.16
C VAL A 324 -1.95 11.22 6.54
N ALA A 325 -1.79 12.54 6.67
CA ALA A 325 -2.02 13.24 7.93
C ALA A 325 -3.48 13.10 8.40
N LEU A 326 -3.68 12.71 9.65
CA LEU A 326 -4.99 12.57 10.28
C LEU A 326 -4.94 13.01 11.75
N GLY A 327 -5.46 14.20 12.04
CA GLY A 327 -5.42 14.78 13.38
C GLY A 327 -3.98 15.04 13.84
N LYS A 328 -3.55 14.36 14.92
CA LYS A 328 -2.17 14.42 15.44
C LYS A 328 -1.27 13.28 14.93
N GLY A 329 -1.81 12.37 14.12
CA GLY A 329 -1.10 11.20 13.64
C GLY A 329 -1.24 11.04 12.13
N PHE A 330 -1.04 9.80 11.67
CA PHE A 330 -1.07 9.44 10.26
C PHE A 330 -1.94 8.20 10.03
N ALA A 331 -2.41 8.06 8.80
CA ALA A 331 -3.31 7.00 8.37
C ALA A 331 -2.93 6.53 6.95
N GLY A 332 -3.46 5.36 6.58
CA GLY A 332 -3.21 4.67 5.32
C GLY A 332 -2.84 3.22 5.59
N ILE A 333 -2.47 2.49 4.53
CA ILE A 333 -2.19 1.06 4.60
C ILE A 333 -0.93 0.81 5.42
N GLY A 334 0.18 1.44 5.02
CA GLY A 334 1.48 1.27 5.65
C GLY A 334 2.22 0.01 5.17
N PRO A 335 3.57 0.03 5.12
CA PRO A 335 4.35 -1.10 4.61
C PRO A 335 4.18 -2.38 5.43
N GLU A 336 4.01 -2.27 6.76
CA GLU A 336 3.77 -3.43 7.63
C GLU A 336 2.46 -4.15 7.33
N ALA A 337 1.37 -3.42 7.06
CA ALA A 337 0.10 -4.07 6.73
C ALA A 337 0.19 -4.87 5.42
N LEU A 338 0.93 -4.34 4.43
CA LEU A 338 1.22 -5.00 3.16
C LEU A 338 2.11 -6.24 3.32
N LEU A 339 3.08 -6.21 4.26
CA LEU A 339 3.91 -7.36 4.64
C LEU A 339 3.16 -8.42 5.45
N ASN A 340 2.16 -8.02 6.24
CA ASN A 340 1.50 -8.94 7.15
C ASN A 340 0.43 -9.80 6.46
N CYS A 341 -0.31 -9.23 5.51
CA CYS A 341 -1.41 -9.95 4.86
C CYS A 341 -1.78 -9.34 3.52
N SER A 342 -1.97 -10.20 2.53
CA SER A 342 -2.60 -9.89 1.25
C SER A 342 -3.99 -10.52 1.14
N ILE A 343 -4.77 -10.15 0.13
CA ILE A 343 -6.11 -10.69 -0.10
C ILE A 343 -6.03 -12.21 -0.32
N ALA A 344 -5.10 -12.67 -1.14
CA ALA A 344 -4.91 -14.08 -1.43
C ALA A 344 -4.60 -14.91 -0.17
N GLN A 345 -3.75 -14.38 0.72
CA GLN A 345 -3.48 -15.04 2.00
C GLN A 345 -4.71 -15.04 2.91
N SER A 346 -5.46 -13.94 2.94
CA SER A 346 -6.69 -13.83 3.73
C SER A 346 -7.74 -14.85 3.27
N ALA A 347 -7.87 -15.06 1.96
CA ALA A 347 -8.82 -15.99 1.35
C ALA A 347 -8.62 -17.45 1.80
N VAL A 348 -7.41 -17.81 2.21
CA VAL A 348 -7.05 -19.16 2.70
C VAL A 348 -6.65 -19.18 4.18
N ASN A 349 -7.00 -18.12 4.93
CA ASN A 349 -6.71 -17.99 6.37
C ASN A 349 -5.23 -18.14 6.73
N ASN A 350 -4.33 -17.63 5.89
CA ASN A 350 -2.87 -17.75 6.03
C ASN A 350 -2.18 -16.39 6.23
N CYS A 351 -2.85 -15.46 6.91
CA CYS A 351 -2.22 -14.20 7.30
C CYS A 351 -1.50 -14.34 8.63
N ALA A 352 -0.40 -13.61 8.80
CA ALA A 352 0.32 -13.59 10.07
C ALA A 352 -0.64 -13.16 11.20
N ALA A 353 -0.49 -13.78 12.38
CA ALA A 353 -1.16 -13.32 13.58
C ALA A 353 -0.70 -11.89 13.88
N LYS A 354 -1.64 -11.06 14.36
CA LYS A 354 -1.32 -9.71 14.81
C LYS A 354 -0.46 -9.73 16.06
#